data_AF-A0AAF3EUR1-F1
#
_entry.id   AF-A0AAF3EUR1-F1
#
_cell.length_a   1.000
_cell.length_b   1.000
_cell.length_c   1.000
_cell.angle_alpha   90.00
_cell.angle_beta   90.00
_cell.angle_gamma   90.00
#
_symmetry.space_group_name_H-M   'P 1'
#
loop_
_entity.id
_entity.type
_entity.pdbx_description
1 polymer ?
#
loop_
_entity_poly.entity_id
_entity_poly.type
_entity_poly.pdbx_seq_one_letter_code
_entity_poly.pdbx_strand_id
1 'polypeptide(L)'
;MHFSLRDMPKKKFIVWQEVVNMGIKLPKGVVAHIWTGNRSELAKNLTSQGFYTILSECWYLDHISWDIDYQSYYKCDPQDFDGSDAQKRMVLGGEAAMWGEMVDATNAIQRIFPRTSAVAEKLWSNGEFTKQDPEIIWPRLSEMQCRMVRRGYPAQPGYGPGYCEVEYEPNLPNWDQEKI
;
A
#
# COMPACT_ATOMS: atom_id res chain seq x y z
N MET A 1 29.82 4.46 -25.91
CA MET A 1 29.87 4.51 -24.44
C MET A 1 28.70 3.70 -23.90
N HIS A 2 28.96 2.59 -23.21
CA HIS A 2 27.90 1.82 -22.55
C HIS A 2 27.72 2.40 -21.15
N PHE A 3 26.56 2.99 -20.88
CA PHE A 3 26.21 3.55 -19.57
C PHE A 3 25.40 2.51 -18.81
N SER A 4 25.97 1.94 -17.75
CA SER A 4 25.26 1.03 -16.86
C SER A 4 24.84 1.75 -15.60
N LEU A 5 23.59 1.55 -15.18
CA LEU A 5 23.11 2.01 -13.89
C LEU A 5 23.99 1.48 -12.74
N ARG A 6 24.61 0.30 -12.91
CA ARG A 6 25.52 -0.32 -11.92
C ARG A 6 26.77 0.49 -11.64
N ASP A 7 27.18 1.35 -12.58
CA ASP A 7 28.41 2.14 -12.47
C ASP A 7 28.17 3.50 -11.78
N MET A 8 26.96 3.75 -11.27
CA MET A 8 26.62 4.97 -10.52
C MET A 8 26.81 4.78 -9.00
N PRO A 9 27.94 5.23 -8.41
CA PRO A 9 28.33 4.87 -7.04
C PRO A 9 27.45 5.50 -5.93
N LYS A 10 26.53 6.38 -6.26
CA LYS A 10 25.70 7.15 -5.30
C LYS A 10 24.21 6.83 -5.37
N LYS A 11 23.79 5.82 -6.14
CA LYS A 11 22.40 5.44 -6.29
C LYS A 11 22.16 4.05 -5.69
N LYS A 12 21.05 3.90 -4.98
CA LYS A 12 20.50 2.61 -4.57
C LYS A 12 19.36 2.26 -5.52
N PHE A 13 19.18 0.96 -5.75
CA PHE A 13 18.18 0.46 -6.69
C PHE A 13 17.10 -0.30 -5.93
N ILE A 14 15.86 -0.07 -6.35
CA ILE A 14 14.71 -0.89 -5.98
C ILE A 14 14.37 -1.72 -7.22
N VAL A 15 14.20 -3.03 -7.03
CA VAL A 15 13.87 -3.96 -8.12
C VAL A 15 12.75 -4.88 -7.68
N TRP A 16 11.90 -5.31 -8.61
CA TRP A 16 10.97 -6.40 -8.36
C TRP A 16 11.72 -7.71 -8.03
N GLN A 17 11.10 -8.55 -7.20
CA GLN A 17 11.70 -9.77 -6.65
C GLN A 17 12.34 -10.71 -7.70
N GLU A 18 11.81 -10.73 -8.92
CA GLU A 18 12.29 -11.55 -10.03
C GLU A 18 13.76 -11.30 -10.34
N VAL A 19 14.21 -10.05 -10.27
CA VAL A 19 15.60 -9.67 -10.56
C VAL A 19 16.57 -10.35 -9.58
N VAL A 20 16.14 -10.55 -8.33
CA VAL A 20 16.93 -11.27 -7.33
C VAL A 20 16.84 -12.78 -7.56
N ASN A 21 15.66 -13.29 -7.89
CA ASN A 21 15.42 -14.72 -8.13
C ASN A 21 16.16 -15.26 -9.36
N MET A 22 16.55 -14.39 -10.31
CA MET A 22 17.37 -14.77 -11.47
C MET A 22 18.82 -15.15 -11.11
N GLY A 23 19.26 -15.00 -9.85
CA GLY A 23 20.60 -15.41 -9.41
C GLY A 23 21.74 -14.57 -10.00
N ILE A 24 21.45 -13.38 -10.53
CA ILE A 24 22.45 -12.48 -11.08
C ILE A 24 23.21 -11.75 -9.96
N LYS A 25 24.47 -11.40 -10.22
CA LYS A 25 25.27 -10.61 -9.27
C LYS A 25 24.73 -9.18 -9.17
N LEU A 26 24.14 -8.85 -8.03
CA LEU A 26 23.60 -7.52 -7.72
C LEU A 26 24.57 -6.71 -6.84
N PRO A 27 24.58 -5.37 -6.98
CA PRO A 27 25.29 -4.49 -6.04
C PRO A 27 24.77 -4.65 -4.60
N LYS A 28 25.60 -4.33 -3.62
CA LYS A 28 25.15 -4.27 -2.22
C LYS A 28 24.14 -3.14 -2.02
N GLY A 29 23.17 -3.35 -1.15
CA GLY A 29 22.18 -2.33 -0.79
C GLY A 29 21.04 -2.17 -1.80
N VAL A 30 20.87 -3.12 -2.72
CA VAL A 30 19.63 -3.25 -3.51
C VAL A 30 18.47 -3.57 -2.57
N VAL A 31 17.32 -2.97 -2.85
CA VAL A 31 16.05 -3.24 -2.18
C VAL A 31 15.20 -4.11 -3.09
N ALA A 32 14.78 -5.27 -2.60
CA ALA A 32 13.90 -6.19 -3.29
C ALA A 32 12.44 -5.87 -2.95
N HIS A 33 11.61 -5.67 -3.98
CA HIS A 33 10.19 -5.40 -3.85
C HIS A 33 9.40 -6.69 -4.06
N ILE A 34 8.82 -7.19 -2.97
CA ILE A 34 7.99 -8.40 -2.94
C ILE A 34 6.56 -8.04 -3.32
N TRP A 35 6.08 -8.57 -4.44
CA TRP A 35 4.77 -8.22 -5.01
C TRP A 35 3.89 -9.42 -5.32
N THR A 36 4.44 -10.64 -5.26
CA THR A 36 3.68 -11.87 -5.54
C THR A 36 4.29 -13.09 -4.84
N GLY A 37 3.53 -14.18 -4.78
CA GLY A 37 3.96 -15.46 -4.20
C GLY A 37 3.92 -15.48 -2.67
N ASN A 38 4.67 -16.41 -2.07
CA ASN A 38 4.71 -16.56 -0.61
C ASN A 38 5.57 -15.47 0.03
N ARG A 39 4.94 -14.36 0.45
CA ARG A 39 5.63 -13.20 1.02
C ARG A 39 6.53 -13.53 2.22
N SER A 40 6.11 -14.44 3.10
CA SER A 40 6.88 -14.75 4.32
C SER A 40 8.14 -15.54 3.99
N GLU A 41 8.04 -16.50 3.07
CA GLU A 41 9.19 -17.26 2.57
C GLU A 41 10.16 -16.37 1.79
N LEU A 42 9.63 -15.51 0.91
CA LEU A 42 10.43 -14.56 0.13
C LEU A 42 11.14 -13.55 1.03
N ALA A 43 10.44 -12.97 2.01
CA ALA A 43 11.04 -12.06 2.98
C ALA A 43 12.15 -12.73 3.77
N LYS A 44 11.93 -13.96 4.28
CA LYS A 44 12.95 -14.76 4.97
C LYS A 44 14.18 -15.01 4.10
N ASN A 45 13.97 -15.42 2.85
CA ASN A 45 15.04 -15.77 1.92
C ASN A 45 15.84 -14.55 1.45
N LEU A 46 15.17 -13.46 1.07
CA LEU A 46 15.83 -12.24 0.61
C LEU A 46 16.64 -11.60 1.74
N THR A 47 16.09 -11.59 2.95
CA THR A 47 16.80 -11.06 4.12
C THR A 47 17.94 -11.98 4.57
N SER A 48 17.84 -13.31 4.42
CA SER A 48 18.99 -14.19 4.72
C SER A 48 20.17 -13.96 3.77
N GLN A 49 19.90 -13.50 2.55
CA GLN A 49 20.90 -13.14 1.54
C GLN A 49 21.48 -11.71 1.71
N GLY A 50 21.00 -10.94 2.69
CA GLY A 50 21.49 -9.59 2.97
C GLY A 50 20.83 -8.48 2.12
N PHE A 51 19.71 -8.76 1.46
CA PHE A 51 18.93 -7.74 0.76
C PHE A 51 17.96 -7.04 1.71
N TYR A 52 17.77 -5.74 1.49
CA TYR A 52 16.65 -5.01 2.08
C TYR A 52 15.36 -5.36 1.33
N THR A 53 14.20 -5.30 1.99
CA THR A 53 12.92 -5.61 1.37
C THR A 53 11.88 -4.51 1.57
N ILE A 54 10.99 -4.38 0.59
CA ILE A 54 9.70 -3.69 0.71
C ILE A 54 8.59 -4.62 0.17
N LEU A 55 7.37 -4.45 0.67
CA LEU A 55 6.23 -5.31 0.35
C LEU A 55 5.08 -4.55 -0.34
N SER A 56 4.51 -5.10 -1.39
CA SER A 56 3.21 -4.68 -1.95
C SER A 56 2.25 -5.84 -2.21
N GLU A 57 2.69 -7.10 -2.12
CA GLU A 57 1.91 -8.30 -2.48
C GLU A 57 0.46 -8.30 -1.95
N CYS A 58 0.29 -7.92 -0.69
CA CYS A 58 -1.01 -7.90 -0.02
C CYS A 58 -1.75 -6.56 -0.12
N TRP A 59 -1.18 -5.57 -0.82
CA TRP A 59 -1.67 -4.19 -0.89
C TRP A 59 -1.92 -3.74 -2.34
N TYR A 60 -2.42 -4.65 -3.17
CA TYR A 60 -2.95 -4.33 -4.50
C TYR A 60 -4.35 -3.75 -4.36
N LEU A 61 -4.46 -2.44 -4.57
CA LEU A 61 -5.71 -1.69 -4.48
C LEU A 61 -6.52 -1.77 -5.77
N ASP A 62 -5.87 -2.00 -6.91
CA ASP A 62 -6.53 -2.23 -8.20
C ASP A 62 -7.36 -3.53 -8.19
N HIS A 63 -7.01 -4.49 -7.35
CA HIS A 63 -7.82 -5.67 -7.03
C HIS A 63 -9.01 -5.26 -6.15
N ILE A 64 -10.15 -4.98 -6.77
CA ILE A 64 -11.40 -4.69 -6.08
C ILE A 64 -12.19 -5.98 -5.78
N SER A 65 -12.85 -6.03 -4.62
CA SER A 65 -13.83 -7.05 -4.27
C SER A 65 -15.08 -6.41 -3.70
N TRP A 66 -16.13 -7.22 -3.48
CA TRP A 66 -17.36 -6.78 -2.80
C TRP A 66 -17.19 -6.66 -1.27
N ASP A 67 -16.09 -7.20 -0.73
CA ASP A 67 -15.85 -7.27 0.70
C ASP A 67 -15.25 -5.96 1.25
N ILE A 68 -15.21 -5.86 2.58
CA ILE A 68 -14.49 -4.80 3.30
C ILE A 68 -12.98 -5.08 3.24
N ASP A 69 -12.39 -4.76 2.10
CA ASP A 69 -11.00 -5.11 1.74
C ASP A 69 -9.92 -4.46 2.63
N TYR A 70 -10.19 -3.30 3.24
CA TYR A 70 -9.23 -2.63 4.11
C TYR A 70 -8.80 -3.52 5.29
N GLN A 71 -9.65 -4.44 5.75
CA GLN A 71 -9.31 -5.33 6.86
C GLN A 71 -8.18 -6.28 6.46
N SER A 72 -8.21 -6.80 5.24
CA SER A 72 -7.15 -7.64 4.69
C SER A 72 -5.85 -6.84 4.54
N TYR A 73 -5.93 -5.60 4.07
CA TYR A 73 -4.78 -4.70 4.00
C TYR A 73 -4.19 -4.40 5.38
N TYR A 74 -5.05 -4.17 6.38
CA TYR A 74 -4.64 -3.87 7.75
C TYR A 74 -4.08 -5.09 8.50
N LYS A 75 -4.48 -6.32 8.14
CA LYS A 75 -3.89 -7.54 8.71
C LYS A 75 -2.48 -7.81 8.19
N CYS A 76 -2.15 -7.33 7.00
CA CYS A 76 -0.86 -7.62 6.41
C CYS A 76 0.28 -6.95 7.20
N ASP A 77 1.28 -7.72 7.60
CA ASP A 77 2.48 -7.24 8.28
C ASP A 77 3.73 -7.67 7.49
N PRO A 78 4.53 -6.73 6.97
CA PRO A 78 5.78 -7.02 6.26
C PRO A 78 6.83 -7.79 7.08
N GLN A 79 6.73 -7.79 8.41
CA GLN A 79 7.64 -8.49 9.31
C GLN A 79 7.09 -9.84 9.81
N ASP A 80 5.92 -10.27 9.33
CA ASP A 80 5.30 -11.55 9.67
C ASP A 80 5.94 -12.72 8.91
N PHE A 81 7.17 -13.04 9.30
CA PHE A 81 7.91 -14.22 8.87
C PHE A 81 8.83 -14.73 9.98
N ASP A 82 9.17 -16.02 9.89
CA ASP A 82 10.11 -16.68 10.79
C ASP A 82 11.56 -16.29 10.46
N GLY A 83 12.02 -15.18 11.04
CA GLY A 83 13.36 -14.64 10.87
C GLY A 83 13.87 -13.94 12.13
N SER A 84 15.20 -13.84 12.23
CA SER A 84 15.86 -13.13 13.34
C SER A 84 15.51 -11.63 13.36
N ASP A 85 15.70 -10.97 14.50
CA ASP A 85 15.51 -9.52 14.60
C ASP A 85 16.39 -8.74 13.61
N ALA A 86 17.57 -9.28 13.29
CA ALA A 86 18.45 -8.70 12.28
C ALA A 86 17.82 -8.77 10.88
N GLN A 87 17.18 -9.88 10.52
CA GLN A 87 16.45 -10.02 9.26
C GLN A 87 15.22 -9.11 9.23
N LYS A 88 14.43 -9.06 10.30
CA LYS A 88 13.25 -8.18 10.39
C LYS A 88 13.62 -6.70 10.26
N ARG A 89 14.77 -6.27 10.80
CA ARG A 89 15.31 -4.91 10.61
C ARG A 89 15.70 -4.55 9.16
N MET A 90 15.80 -5.53 8.27
CA MET A 90 16.05 -5.28 6.85
C MET A 90 14.78 -5.05 6.03
N VAL A 91 13.61 -5.23 6.64
CA VAL A 91 12.33 -4.83 6.05
C VAL A 91 12.17 -3.32 6.24
N LEU A 92 12.13 -2.58 5.13
CA LEU A 92 12.08 -1.11 5.14
C LEU A 92 10.65 -0.56 5.19
N GLY A 93 9.65 -1.38 4.90
CA GLY A 93 8.25 -0.99 4.83
C GLY A 93 7.56 -1.63 3.63
N GLY A 94 6.74 -0.86 2.91
CA GLY A 94 6.08 -1.32 1.70
C GLY A 94 5.24 -0.24 1.03
N GLU A 95 4.51 -0.65 0.00
CA GLU A 95 3.80 0.24 -0.91
C GLU A 95 2.40 -0.32 -1.19
N ALA A 96 1.38 0.54 -1.14
CA ALA A 96 0.07 0.20 -1.69
C ALA A 96 0.09 0.46 -3.20
N ALA A 97 -0.12 -0.58 -3.98
CA ALA A 97 -0.07 -0.51 -5.43
C ALA A 97 -1.45 -0.20 -6.01
N MET A 98 -1.51 0.72 -6.97
CA MET A 98 -2.70 1.00 -7.77
C MET A 98 -2.30 0.95 -9.24
N TRP A 99 -2.45 -0.23 -9.83
CA TRP A 99 -2.15 -0.42 -11.25
C TRP A 99 -3.25 0.18 -12.15
N GLY A 100 -2.84 0.58 -13.37
CA GLY A 100 -3.60 1.48 -14.24
C GLY A 100 -4.54 0.80 -15.24
N GLU A 101 -4.64 -0.53 -15.25
CA GLU A 101 -5.37 -1.28 -16.28
C GLU A 101 -6.84 -0.87 -16.37
N MET A 102 -7.46 -0.61 -15.21
CA MET A 102 -8.87 -0.22 -15.07
C MET A 102 -9.03 1.06 -14.24
N VAL A 103 -7.96 1.87 -14.18
CA VAL A 103 -7.87 3.07 -13.33
C VAL A 103 -7.42 4.26 -14.15
N ASP A 104 -8.20 5.33 -14.09
CA ASP A 104 -7.89 6.61 -14.71
C ASP A 104 -8.36 7.77 -13.82
N ALA A 105 -8.32 9.00 -14.34
CA ALA A 105 -8.73 10.19 -13.60
C ALA A 105 -10.20 10.15 -13.12
N THR A 106 -11.05 9.33 -13.74
CA THR A 106 -12.49 9.25 -13.38
C THR A 106 -12.73 8.46 -12.10
N ASN A 107 -11.81 7.57 -11.71
CA ASN A 107 -12.03 6.64 -10.60
C ASN A 107 -10.85 6.49 -9.62
N ALA A 108 -9.68 7.07 -9.91
CA ALA A 108 -8.47 6.85 -9.12
C ALA A 108 -8.63 7.22 -7.65
N ILE A 109 -9.17 8.39 -7.34
CA ILE A 109 -9.26 8.87 -5.94
C ILE A 109 -10.21 7.99 -5.11
N GLN A 110 -11.37 7.64 -5.66
CA GLN A 110 -12.36 6.83 -4.97
C GLN A 110 -11.83 5.42 -4.73
N ARG A 111 -11.09 4.86 -5.69
CA ARG A 111 -10.41 3.57 -5.51
C ARG A 111 -9.27 3.67 -4.50
N ILE A 112 -8.42 4.69 -4.53
CA ILE A 112 -7.26 4.76 -3.64
C ILE A 112 -7.70 5.01 -2.19
N PHE A 113 -8.67 5.90 -1.97
CA PHE A 113 -9.04 6.39 -0.65
C PHE A 113 -10.49 6.06 -0.27
N PRO A 114 -10.74 5.61 0.97
CA PRO A 114 -9.83 5.61 2.11
C PRO A 114 -9.01 4.33 2.27
N ARG A 115 -9.14 3.34 1.37
CA ARG A 115 -8.51 2.00 1.48
C ARG A 115 -7.01 2.04 1.80
N THR A 116 -6.26 2.91 1.11
CA THR A 116 -4.82 3.11 1.34
C THR A 116 -4.49 3.58 2.76
N SER A 117 -5.44 4.23 3.45
CA SER A 117 -5.23 4.71 4.82
C SER A 117 -5.00 3.56 5.81
N ALA A 118 -5.56 2.38 5.55
CA ALA A 118 -5.27 1.18 6.35
C ALA A 118 -3.81 0.74 6.19
N VAL A 119 -3.28 0.78 4.97
CA VAL A 119 -1.87 0.50 4.68
C VAL A 119 -0.97 1.57 5.32
N ALA A 120 -1.34 2.84 5.19
CA ALA A 120 -0.60 3.94 5.78
C ALA A 120 -0.49 3.81 7.29
N GLU A 121 -1.57 3.45 7.97
CA GLU A 121 -1.55 3.23 9.40
C GLU A 121 -0.69 2.04 9.81
N LYS A 122 -0.76 0.93 9.06
CA LYS A 122 0.08 -0.26 9.29
C LYS A 122 1.57 0.08 9.21
N LEU A 123 1.95 0.92 8.25
CA LEU A 123 3.35 1.29 8.02
C LEU A 123 3.86 2.38 8.97
N TRP A 124 2.96 3.17 9.57
CA TRP A 124 3.33 4.29 10.45
C TRP A 124 3.23 3.95 11.94
N SER A 125 2.17 3.27 12.35
CA SER A 125 1.84 3.04 13.75
C SER A 125 2.64 1.90 14.36
N ASN A 126 2.69 1.86 15.69
CA ASN A 126 3.38 0.80 16.42
C ASN A 126 2.82 -0.59 16.03
N GLY A 127 3.71 -1.54 15.74
CA GLY A 127 3.32 -2.90 15.36
C GLY A 127 2.44 -3.61 16.39
N GLU A 128 2.66 -3.40 17.68
CA GLU A 128 1.84 -4.00 18.75
C GLU A 128 0.40 -3.44 18.77
N PHE A 129 0.21 -2.20 18.32
CA PHE A 129 -1.12 -1.63 18.16
C PHE A 129 -1.83 -2.21 16.92
N THR A 130 -1.12 -2.36 15.81
CA THR A 130 -1.72 -2.77 14.54
C THR A 130 -1.85 -4.30 14.38
N LYS A 131 -1.31 -5.10 15.30
CA LYS A 131 -1.51 -6.56 15.39
C LYS A 131 -2.86 -6.98 15.99
N GLN A 132 -3.59 -6.05 16.56
CA GLN A 132 -4.91 -6.28 17.14
C GLN A 132 -5.94 -6.59 16.06
N ASP A 133 -7.17 -6.92 16.49
CA ASP A 133 -8.30 -7.16 15.60
C ASP A 133 -8.42 -6.03 14.55
N PRO A 134 -8.44 -6.33 13.23
CA PRO A 134 -8.61 -5.33 12.19
C PRO A 134 -9.87 -4.47 12.34
N GLU A 135 -10.90 -4.93 13.07
CA GLU A 135 -12.13 -4.16 13.28
C GLU A 135 -11.83 -2.85 14.02
N ILE A 136 -10.78 -2.76 14.84
CA ILE A 136 -10.49 -1.55 15.63
C ILE A 136 -10.18 -0.31 14.79
N ILE A 137 -9.85 -0.46 13.51
CA ILE A 137 -9.54 0.67 12.62
C ILE A 137 -10.83 1.35 12.12
N TRP A 138 -11.97 0.66 12.07
CA TRP A 138 -13.17 1.15 11.38
C TRP A 138 -13.61 2.56 11.83
N PRO A 139 -13.62 2.92 13.14
CA PRO A 139 -14.10 4.25 13.55
C PRO A 139 -13.19 5.36 13.04
N ARG A 140 -11.87 5.11 13.04
CA ARG A 140 -10.85 6.07 12.63
C ARG A 140 -10.73 6.15 11.11
N LEU A 141 -10.95 5.04 10.41
CA LEU A 141 -11.04 5.01 8.96
C LEU A 141 -12.27 5.79 8.46
N SER A 142 -13.41 5.64 9.13
CA SER A 142 -14.63 6.39 8.84
C SER A 142 -14.43 7.91 9.06
N GLU A 143 -13.84 8.30 10.19
CA GLU A 143 -13.50 9.71 10.42
C GLU A 143 -12.52 10.25 9.38
N MET A 144 -11.49 9.47 9.02
CA MET A 144 -10.52 9.85 8.00
C MET A 144 -11.17 10.04 6.63
N GLN A 145 -12.11 9.17 6.25
CA GLN A 145 -12.90 9.31 5.03
C GLN A 145 -13.69 10.63 5.02
N CYS A 146 -14.47 10.91 6.07
CA CYS A 146 -15.22 12.16 6.15
C CYS A 146 -14.30 13.39 6.19
N ARG A 147 -13.12 13.29 6.80
CA ARG A 147 -12.11 14.35 6.78
C ARG A 147 -11.57 14.61 5.37
N MET A 148 -11.35 13.57 4.56
CA MET A 148 -10.95 13.70 3.15
C MET A 148 -12.06 14.36 2.34
N VAL A 149 -13.31 13.92 2.53
CA VAL A 149 -14.50 14.50 1.88
C VAL A 149 -14.64 15.98 2.20
N ARG A 150 -14.55 16.36 3.49
CA ARG A 150 -14.57 17.77 3.94
C ARG A 150 -13.45 18.62 3.32
N ARG A 151 -12.36 18.00 2.87
CA ARG A 151 -11.24 18.66 2.19
C ARG A 151 -11.38 18.68 0.66
N GLY A 152 -12.52 18.23 0.14
CA GLY A 152 -12.82 18.22 -1.30
C GLY A 152 -12.29 17.00 -2.05
N TYR A 153 -11.87 15.93 -1.36
CA TYR A 153 -11.47 14.68 -2.02
C TYR A 153 -12.64 13.70 -2.07
N PRO A 154 -12.97 13.13 -3.25
CA PRO A 154 -14.04 12.14 -3.39
C PRO A 154 -13.62 10.76 -2.86
N ALA A 155 -13.29 10.64 -1.57
CA ALA A 155 -13.01 9.34 -0.95
C ALA A 155 -14.29 8.50 -0.86
N GLN A 156 -14.23 7.23 -1.26
CA GLN A 156 -15.39 6.32 -1.21
C GLN A 156 -15.76 5.94 0.24
N PRO A 157 -16.98 5.47 0.54
CA PRO A 157 -17.28 4.89 1.85
C PRO A 157 -16.32 3.75 2.22
N GLY A 158 -15.80 3.75 3.45
CA GLY A 158 -14.71 2.85 3.85
C GLY A 158 -15.12 1.56 4.58
N TYR A 159 -16.27 1.55 5.26
CA TYR A 159 -16.66 0.44 6.16
C TYR A 159 -18.04 -0.15 5.85
N GLY A 160 -18.97 0.66 5.34
CA GLY A 160 -20.34 0.24 5.10
C GLY A 160 -21.30 1.43 5.14
N PRO A 161 -22.60 1.19 5.38
CA PRO A 161 -23.61 2.25 5.47
C PRO A 161 -23.26 3.28 6.55
N GLY A 162 -23.42 4.55 6.22
CA GLY A 162 -23.10 5.68 7.08
C GLY A 162 -23.32 7.00 6.36
N TYR A 163 -22.91 8.10 6.99
CA TYR A 163 -22.94 9.44 6.40
C TYR A 163 -21.80 10.29 6.96
N CYS A 164 -21.41 11.32 6.21
CA CYS A 164 -20.58 12.40 6.70
C CYS A 164 -21.44 13.65 6.92
N GLU A 165 -21.14 14.44 7.96
CA GLU A 165 -21.83 15.72 8.18
C GLU A 165 -21.71 16.67 6.98
N VAL A 166 -20.59 16.57 6.25
CA VAL A 166 -20.32 17.26 4.99
C VAL A 166 -20.06 16.18 3.95
N GLU A 167 -20.92 16.10 2.94
CA GLU A 167 -20.80 15.17 1.82
C GLU A 167 -20.01 15.77 0.66
N TYR A 168 -19.49 14.92 -0.23
CA TYR A 168 -18.77 15.38 -1.42
C TYR A 168 -19.77 15.95 -2.44
N GLU A 169 -19.56 17.19 -2.86
CA GLU A 169 -20.36 17.82 -3.92
C GLU A 169 -19.64 17.63 -5.27
N PRO A 170 -20.16 16.77 -6.17
CA PRO A 170 -19.54 16.56 -7.47
C PRO A 170 -19.78 17.77 -8.38
N ASN A 171 -18.71 18.29 -8.99
CA ASN A 171 -18.82 19.30 -10.03
C ASN A 171 -19.18 18.62 -11.35
N LEU A 172 -20.46 18.62 -11.68
CA LEU A 172 -20.98 18.01 -12.91
C LEU A 172 -21.51 19.11 -13.85
N PRO A 173 -21.24 19.01 -15.17
CA PRO A 173 -21.83 19.93 -16.13
C PRO A 173 -23.36 19.95 -15.98
N ASN A 174 -23.92 21.15 -15.82
CA ASN A 174 -25.36 21.42 -15.67
C ASN A 174 -26.02 20.97 -14.34
N TRP A 175 -25.28 20.47 -13.34
CA TRP A 175 -25.87 20.15 -12.02
C TRP A 175 -26.28 21.39 -11.21
N ASP A 176 -25.59 22.51 -11.41
CA ASP A 176 -25.89 23.77 -10.70
C ASP A 176 -26.91 24.67 -11.43
N GLN A 177 -27.44 24.24 -12.59
CA GLN A 177 -28.41 25.04 -13.36
C GLN A 177 -29.84 24.98 -12.82
N GLU A 178 -30.12 24.10 -11.85
CA GLU A 178 -31.46 23.92 -11.25
C GLU A 178 -31.56 24.34 -9.77
N LYS A 179 -30.58 25.05 -9.21
CA LYS A 179 -30.79 25.77 -7.94
C LYS A 179 -31.58 27.07 -8.20
N ILE A 180 -32.84 26.90 -8.63
CA ILE A 180 -33.90 27.94 -8.73
C ILE A 180 -34.74 27.90 -7.46
#